data_AF-A0A657AZF7-F1
#
_entry.id   AF-A0A657AZF7-F1
#
_cell.length_a   1.000
_cell.length_b   1.000
_cell.length_c   1.000
_cell.angle_alpha   90.00
_cell.angle_beta   90.00
_cell.angle_gamma   90.00
#
_symmetry.space_group_name_H-M   'P 1'
#
loop_
_entity.id
_entity.type
_entity.pdbx_description
1 polymer ?
#
loop_
_entity_poly.entity_id
_entity_poly.type
_entity_poly.pdbx_seq_one_letter_code
_entity_poly.pdbx_strand_id
1 'polypeptide(L)'
;MSQTRILLLCLSKPNQNGLLQGGMEQQILKLIAYFNSHNDSILSLVAHQALCEQVPQQTFSVDSTLSRKNPQLSQSVQEAIDAFKPDIIHCHGLKSVELINALRLSRSIKKLVTIHGFKENYPSVKHVDAVIAVSRDIQTQLQKQAVTSTCIENGIDLFSGDSGILRAELIANYDLTPDWPILICIGRLAKVKAYSNVMKACQTLPVNLIIVGDGPEKKALKEYESEHIKLIGHQHNARRFLYGADALVINSTREGLSLSMIEALQADTPVLSTKVSGAASLLPNEAIIQANSVEELRSEISAKLGNSHKVRRLASMENDAFEYAKTQLTSTRMLNAYQDKYASLTETQAQFLFLGDCNTCGTEQLKAPVYADIVGRHFERSIQNCGLTMSTTREALEFFKDYEHPKIEIIFIQYGLVDSWLTIKAAPYVLYYPDSSTRRFLRRWVKKWKKYGRKIGIGKLFGMQNQVPLNEYKENIETIINKTQSSVVLIETAPNHDKSRNQAIKAYNVALAELAQKHSKTSLIKCYDVFERNMQTHYDDPTHFSAEGHQLLAEQILKEMDKTTA
;
A
#
# COMPACT_ATOMS: atom_id res chain seq x y z
N MET A 1 -13.97 7.75 15.66
CA MET A 1 -12.96 7.76 14.58
C MET A 1 -13.42 6.80 13.51
N SER A 2 -13.38 7.15 12.22
CA SER A 2 -13.75 6.22 11.15
C SER A 2 -12.69 5.12 11.03
N GLN A 3 -13.11 3.86 10.96
CA GLN A 3 -12.21 2.72 10.74
C GLN A 3 -11.52 2.84 9.38
N THR A 4 -10.23 2.51 9.31
CA THR A 4 -9.47 2.51 8.05
C THR A 4 -9.91 1.35 7.17
N ARG A 5 -10.24 1.61 5.91
CA ARG A 5 -10.69 0.58 4.94
C ARG A 5 -9.53 0.11 4.08
N ILE A 6 -9.19 -1.17 4.16
CA ILE A 6 -8.02 -1.76 3.50
C ILE A 6 -8.48 -2.84 2.52
N LEU A 7 -8.17 -2.66 1.24
CA LEU A 7 -8.44 -3.64 0.19
C LEU A 7 -7.16 -4.42 -0.13
N LEU A 8 -7.12 -5.69 0.26
CA LEU A 8 -6.05 -6.62 -0.08
C LEU A 8 -6.23 -7.14 -1.50
N LEU A 9 -5.18 -7.11 -2.33
CA LEU A 9 -5.21 -7.61 -3.71
C LEU A 9 -4.20 -8.74 -3.91
N CYS A 10 -4.71 -9.94 -4.18
CA CYS A 10 -3.93 -11.16 -4.39
C CYS A 10 -4.29 -11.80 -5.74
N LEU A 11 -3.35 -11.80 -6.68
CA LEU A 11 -3.55 -12.34 -8.04
C LEU A 11 -2.76 -13.63 -8.27
N SER A 12 -2.65 -14.47 -7.25
CA SER A 12 -2.05 -15.80 -7.38
C SER A 12 -2.96 -16.76 -8.13
N LYS A 13 -2.34 -17.73 -8.82
CA LYS A 13 -3.05 -18.74 -9.60
C LYS A 13 -3.24 -20.01 -8.76
N PRO A 14 -4.41 -20.66 -8.82
CA PRO A 14 -4.60 -21.95 -8.18
C PRO A 14 -3.60 -22.99 -8.71
N ASN A 15 -3.24 -23.94 -7.85
CA ASN A 15 -2.41 -25.07 -8.25
C ASN A 15 -3.21 -26.07 -9.10
N GLN A 16 -2.57 -27.16 -9.55
CA GLN A 16 -3.19 -28.18 -10.42
C GLN A 16 -4.43 -28.85 -9.79
N ASN A 17 -4.60 -28.77 -8.47
CA ASN A 17 -5.74 -29.31 -7.74
C ASN A 17 -6.79 -28.24 -7.40
N GLY A 18 -6.68 -27.03 -7.99
CA GLY A 18 -7.60 -25.92 -7.69
C GLY A 18 -7.34 -25.19 -6.37
N LEU A 19 -6.33 -25.62 -5.59
CA LEU A 19 -6.05 -25.07 -4.26
C LEU A 19 -5.07 -23.88 -4.32
N LEU A 20 -5.29 -22.91 -3.45
CA LEU A 20 -4.41 -21.77 -3.22
C LEU A 20 -3.81 -21.87 -1.81
N GLN A 21 -2.69 -22.60 -1.71
CA GLN A 21 -1.95 -22.80 -0.47
C GLN A 21 -0.47 -22.45 -0.71
N GLY A 22 -0.09 -21.25 -0.28
CA GLY A 22 1.27 -20.73 -0.31
C GLY A 22 1.49 -19.73 0.82
N GLY A 23 2.74 -19.36 1.07
CA GLY A 23 3.08 -18.46 2.19
C GLY A 23 2.42 -17.09 2.09
N MET A 24 2.24 -16.58 0.86
CA MET A 24 1.56 -15.30 0.61
C MET A 24 0.07 -15.37 0.96
N GLU A 25 -0.61 -16.44 0.52
CA GLU A 25 -2.03 -16.65 0.81
C GLU A 25 -2.27 -16.82 2.31
N GLN A 26 -1.41 -17.59 2.99
CA GLN A 26 -1.49 -17.76 4.45
C GLN A 26 -1.28 -16.44 5.19
N GLN A 27 -0.34 -15.60 4.75
CA GLN A 27 -0.14 -14.28 5.34
C GLN A 27 -1.39 -13.39 5.21
N ILE A 28 -2.04 -13.41 4.05
CA ILE A 28 -3.28 -12.64 3.80
C ILE A 28 -4.40 -13.10 4.73
N LEU A 29 -4.60 -14.42 4.88
CA LEU A 29 -5.63 -14.96 5.77
C LEU A 29 -5.37 -14.57 7.22
N LYS A 30 -4.10 -14.57 7.67
CA LYS A 30 -3.72 -14.10 9.01
C LYS A 30 -3.99 -12.62 9.21
N LEU A 31 -3.66 -11.78 8.23
CA LEU A 31 -3.97 -10.35 8.28
C LEU A 31 -5.48 -10.14 8.46
N ILE A 32 -6.29 -10.78 7.61
CA ILE A 32 -7.75 -10.67 7.69
C ILE A 32 -8.26 -11.12 9.07
N ALA A 33 -7.85 -12.29 9.55
CA ALA A 33 -8.27 -12.81 10.84
C ALA A 33 -7.90 -11.88 12.01
N TYR A 34 -6.69 -11.32 11.99
CA TYR A 34 -6.21 -10.39 13.01
C TYR A 34 -6.98 -9.07 13.03
N PHE A 35 -7.16 -8.42 11.88
CA PHE A 35 -7.88 -7.14 11.86
C PHE A 35 -9.39 -7.30 12.06
N ASN A 36 -9.97 -8.47 11.81
CA ASN A 36 -11.36 -8.71 12.18
C ASN A 36 -11.57 -8.75 13.71
N SER A 37 -10.55 -9.19 14.47
CA SER A 37 -10.63 -9.21 15.92
C SER A 37 -10.24 -7.87 16.57
N HIS A 38 -9.65 -6.95 15.81
CA HIS A 38 -9.23 -5.63 16.26
C HIS A 38 -10.03 -4.53 15.54
N ASN A 39 -10.92 -3.85 16.25
CA ASN A 39 -11.91 -2.90 15.70
C ASN A 39 -11.34 -1.60 15.08
N ASP A 40 -10.08 -1.56 14.66
CA ASP A 40 -9.41 -0.36 14.15
C ASP A 40 -9.46 -0.24 12.61
N SER A 41 -9.66 -1.35 11.90
CA SER A 41 -9.66 -1.38 10.44
C SER A 41 -10.62 -2.41 9.86
N ILE A 42 -11.17 -2.11 8.68
CA ILE A 42 -12.01 -3.03 7.91
C ILE A 42 -11.20 -3.55 6.74
N LEU A 43 -11.01 -4.86 6.65
CA LEU A 43 -10.31 -5.50 5.54
C LEU A 43 -11.29 -6.18 4.58
N SER A 44 -11.02 -6.08 3.28
CA SER A 44 -11.64 -6.92 2.26
C SER A 44 -10.58 -7.45 1.30
N LEU A 45 -10.93 -8.51 0.56
CA LEU A 45 -10.02 -9.23 -0.31
C LEU A 45 -10.54 -9.28 -1.73
N VAL A 46 -9.67 -8.91 -2.68
CA VAL A 46 -9.82 -9.20 -4.10
C VAL A 46 -8.86 -10.34 -4.46
N ALA A 47 -9.41 -11.51 -4.79
CA ALA A 47 -8.62 -12.70 -5.10
C ALA A 47 -9.37 -13.69 -5.98
N HIS A 48 -8.73 -14.81 -6.30
CA HIS A 48 -9.42 -15.96 -6.90
C HIS A 48 -10.44 -16.55 -5.91
N GLN A 49 -11.54 -17.09 -6.45
CA GLN A 49 -12.65 -17.67 -5.66
C GLN A 49 -12.18 -18.62 -4.55
N ALA A 50 -11.28 -19.56 -4.84
CA ALA A 50 -10.76 -20.53 -3.87
C ALA A 50 -10.09 -19.91 -2.63
N LEU A 51 -9.58 -18.67 -2.72
CA LEU A 51 -9.07 -17.94 -1.56
C LEU A 51 -10.17 -17.11 -0.89
N CYS A 52 -11.07 -16.52 -1.67
CA CYS A 52 -12.24 -15.79 -1.16
C CYS A 52 -13.14 -16.66 -0.28
N GLU A 53 -13.34 -17.94 -0.62
CA GLU A 53 -14.16 -18.89 0.15
C GLU A 53 -13.59 -19.20 1.55
N GLN A 54 -12.32 -18.90 1.80
CA GLN A 54 -11.69 -19.07 3.13
C GLN A 54 -11.88 -17.85 4.04
N VAL A 55 -12.48 -16.77 3.52
CA VAL A 55 -12.65 -15.51 4.24
C VAL A 55 -14.13 -15.31 4.57
N PRO A 56 -14.50 -15.12 5.85
CA PRO A 56 -15.91 -15.06 6.25
C PRO A 56 -16.60 -13.72 5.92
N GLN A 57 -15.86 -12.65 5.62
CA GLN A 57 -16.43 -11.33 5.29
C GLN A 57 -16.58 -11.09 3.78
N GLN A 58 -17.08 -9.90 3.43
CA GLN A 58 -17.18 -9.47 2.03
C GLN A 58 -15.83 -9.57 1.32
N THR A 59 -15.82 -10.30 0.21
CA THR A 59 -14.70 -10.44 -0.72
C THR A 59 -15.18 -10.24 -2.16
N PHE A 60 -14.22 -10.01 -3.06
CA PHE A 60 -14.48 -9.82 -4.49
C PHE A 60 -13.67 -10.86 -5.28
N SER A 61 -14.38 -11.84 -5.85
CA SER A 61 -13.74 -12.86 -6.67
C SER A 61 -13.37 -12.31 -8.05
N VAL A 62 -12.17 -12.63 -8.53
CA VAL A 62 -11.68 -12.29 -9.87
C VAL A 62 -11.00 -13.47 -10.53
N ASP A 63 -10.98 -13.51 -11.86
CA ASP A 63 -10.17 -14.48 -12.59
C ASP A 63 -8.68 -14.08 -12.54
N SER A 64 -8.00 -14.59 -11.51
CA SER A 64 -6.57 -14.37 -11.29
C SER A 64 -5.69 -15.08 -12.32
N THR A 65 -6.22 -15.91 -13.21
CA THR A 65 -5.43 -16.58 -14.26
C THR A 65 -5.08 -15.62 -15.40
N LEU A 66 -5.94 -14.61 -15.63
CA LEU A 66 -5.80 -13.61 -16.66
C LEU A 66 -4.52 -12.79 -16.52
N SER A 67 -4.06 -12.25 -17.66
CA SER A 67 -2.95 -11.31 -17.68
C SER A 67 -3.30 -10.04 -16.92
N ARG A 68 -2.33 -9.44 -16.24
CA ARG A 68 -2.47 -8.11 -15.60
C ARG A 68 -2.84 -6.97 -16.55
N LYS A 69 -2.66 -7.18 -17.87
CA LYS A 69 -3.04 -6.26 -18.95
C LYS A 69 -4.42 -6.55 -19.52
N ASN A 70 -5.13 -7.56 -19.01
CA ASN A 70 -6.44 -7.93 -19.50
C ASN A 70 -7.50 -6.92 -19.01
N PRO A 71 -8.28 -6.30 -19.90
CA PRO A 71 -9.30 -5.30 -19.53
C PRO A 71 -10.37 -5.82 -18.57
N GLN A 72 -10.77 -7.10 -18.70
CA GLN A 72 -11.78 -7.71 -17.83
C GLN A 72 -11.28 -7.77 -16.38
N LEU A 73 -10.03 -8.19 -16.17
CA LEU A 73 -9.44 -8.21 -14.84
C LEU A 73 -9.32 -6.80 -14.26
N SER A 74 -8.89 -5.82 -15.06
CA SER A 74 -8.84 -4.42 -14.64
C SER A 74 -10.21 -3.88 -14.24
N GLN A 75 -11.25 -4.20 -15.01
CA GLN A 75 -12.62 -3.79 -14.73
C GLN A 75 -13.13 -4.40 -13.42
N SER A 76 -12.99 -5.71 -13.22
CA SER A 76 -13.44 -6.37 -11.99
C SER A 76 -12.72 -5.84 -10.74
N VAL A 77 -11.43 -5.52 -10.85
CA VAL A 77 -10.69 -4.88 -9.75
C VAL A 77 -11.18 -3.44 -9.50
N GLN A 78 -11.48 -2.67 -10.55
CA GLN A 78 -12.04 -1.32 -10.41
C GLN A 78 -13.42 -1.35 -9.75
N GLU A 79 -14.30 -2.27 -10.14
CA GLU A 79 -15.61 -2.48 -9.53
C GLU A 79 -15.50 -2.80 -8.04
N ALA A 80 -14.54 -3.65 -7.66
CA ALA A 80 -14.24 -3.94 -6.26
C ALA A 80 -13.76 -2.70 -5.48
N ILE A 81 -12.89 -1.88 -6.09
CA ILE A 81 -12.41 -0.62 -5.50
C ILE A 81 -13.57 0.37 -5.32
N ASP A 82 -14.43 0.52 -6.32
CA ASP A 82 -15.54 1.48 -6.30
C ASP A 82 -16.62 1.06 -5.29
N ALA A 83 -16.87 -0.25 -5.17
CA ALA A 83 -17.79 -0.82 -4.19
C ALA A 83 -17.24 -0.72 -2.75
N PHE A 84 -15.96 -1.03 -2.55
CA PHE A 84 -15.36 -1.07 -1.23
C PHE A 84 -14.87 0.30 -0.75
N LYS A 85 -14.54 1.24 -1.64
CA LYS A 85 -14.00 2.57 -1.30
C LYS A 85 -12.84 2.51 -0.29
N PRO A 86 -11.71 1.86 -0.62
CA PRO A 86 -10.59 1.71 0.30
C PRO A 86 -9.85 3.03 0.55
N ASP A 87 -9.32 3.18 1.76
CA ASP A 87 -8.28 4.16 2.08
C ASP A 87 -6.89 3.66 1.64
N ILE A 88 -6.68 2.34 1.74
CA ILE A 88 -5.43 1.66 1.35
C ILE A 88 -5.75 0.50 0.41
N ILE A 89 -5.05 0.43 -0.72
CA ILE A 89 -4.96 -0.77 -1.54
C ILE A 89 -3.61 -1.42 -1.25
N HIS A 90 -3.64 -2.63 -0.70
CA HIS A 90 -2.45 -3.40 -0.39
C HIS A 90 -2.26 -4.55 -1.37
N CYS A 91 -1.31 -4.37 -2.27
CA CYS A 91 -0.93 -5.34 -3.29
C CYS A 91 0.00 -6.41 -2.72
N HIS A 92 -0.35 -7.68 -2.89
CA HIS A 92 0.56 -8.80 -2.61
C HIS A 92 1.21 -9.27 -3.91
N GLY A 93 2.51 -8.99 -4.05
CA GLY A 93 3.32 -9.37 -5.21
C GLY A 93 3.32 -8.38 -6.38
N LEU A 94 4.13 -8.67 -7.40
CA LEU A 94 4.34 -7.74 -8.53
C LEU A 94 3.17 -7.67 -9.51
N LYS A 95 2.42 -8.77 -9.66
CA LYS A 95 1.30 -8.81 -10.60
C LYS A 95 0.19 -7.83 -10.18
N SER A 96 -0.12 -7.78 -8.88
CA SER A 96 -1.15 -6.91 -8.32
C SER A 96 -0.74 -5.43 -8.40
N VAL A 97 0.50 -5.09 -8.01
CA VAL A 97 0.95 -3.69 -8.07
C VAL A 97 1.06 -3.15 -9.51
N GLU A 98 1.47 -4.00 -10.46
CA GLU A 98 1.50 -3.63 -11.88
C GLU A 98 0.10 -3.31 -12.43
N LEU A 99 -0.91 -4.08 -12.01
CA LEU A 99 -2.30 -3.82 -12.39
C LEU A 99 -2.80 -2.52 -11.76
N ILE A 100 -2.61 -2.33 -10.45
CA ILE A 100 -3.06 -1.14 -9.72
C ILE A 100 -2.43 0.14 -10.26
N ASN A 101 -1.14 0.10 -10.63
CA ASN A 101 -0.48 1.26 -11.24
C ASN A 101 -1.01 1.62 -12.64
N ALA A 102 -1.68 0.69 -13.33
CA ALA A 102 -2.32 0.94 -14.61
C ALA A 102 -3.74 1.53 -14.47
N LEU A 103 -4.36 1.43 -13.29
CA LEU A 103 -5.66 2.00 -13.01
C LEU A 103 -5.58 3.50 -12.68
N ARG A 104 -6.64 4.24 -12.99
CA ARG A 104 -6.78 5.65 -12.61
C ARG A 104 -7.52 5.72 -11.28
N LEU A 105 -6.76 5.82 -10.20
CA LEU A 105 -7.30 5.86 -8.85
C LEU A 105 -7.26 7.28 -8.29
N SER A 106 -8.16 7.55 -7.35
CA SER A 106 -8.13 8.77 -6.54
C SER A 106 -6.79 8.90 -5.81
N ARG A 107 -6.29 10.13 -5.67
CA ARG A 107 -5.04 10.42 -4.94
C ARG A 107 -5.17 10.22 -3.43
N SER A 108 -6.40 10.22 -2.91
CA SER A 108 -6.67 9.90 -1.50
C SER A 108 -6.39 8.44 -1.13
N ILE A 109 -6.38 7.52 -2.10
CA ILE A 109 -6.14 6.08 -1.88
C ILE A 109 -4.64 5.80 -1.86
N LYS A 110 -4.13 5.31 -0.72
CA LYS A 110 -2.72 4.91 -0.57
C LYS A 110 -2.47 3.54 -1.17
N LYS A 111 -1.37 3.41 -1.90
CA LYS A 111 -0.90 2.16 -2.50
C LYS A 111 0.24 1.60 -1.65
N LEU A 112 0.03 0.41 -1.12
CA LEU A 112 1.03 -0.39 -0.43
C LEU A 112 1.31 -1.65 -1.24
N VAL A 113 2.56 -2.10 -1.29
CA VAL A 113 2.90 -3.41 -1.86
C VAL A 113 3.79 -4.22 -0.92
N THR A 114 3.43 -5.47 -0.68
CA THR A 114 4.33 -6.46 -0.05
C THR A 114 4.98 -7.33 -1.12
N ILE A 115 6.31 -7.40 -1.10
CA ILE A 115 7.11 -8.23 -1.99
C ILE A 115 7.48 -9.53 -1.30
N HIS A 116 6.92 -10.64 -1.80
CA HIS A 116 7.03 -11.98 -1.22
C HIS A 116 8.20 -12.82 -1.74
N GLY A 117 8.71 -12.49 -2.94
CA GLY A 117 9.69 -13.32 -3.64
C GLY A 117 10.83 -12.49 -4.19
N PHE A 118 12.05 -12.99 -4.02
CA PHE A 118 13.25 -12.35 -4.52
C PHE A 118 13.27 -12.30 -6.05
N LYS A 119 13.61 -11.13 -6.59
CA LYS A 119 13.94 -10.89 -8.00
C LYS A 119 15.10 -9.90 -8.11
N GLU A 120 15.83 -9.99 -9.21
CA GLU A 120 16.89 -9.02 -9.52
C GLU A 120 16.35 -7.60 -9.69
N ASN A 121 15.11 -7.42 -10.15
CA ASN A 121 14.53 -6.11 -10.41
C ASN A 121 13.04 -6.05 -10.03
N TYR A 122 12.59 -4.89 -9.54
CA TYR A 122 11.21 -4.59 -9.14
C TYR A 122 10.73 -3.30 -9.86
N PRO A 123 10.42 -3.34 -11.16
CA PRO A 123 10.21 -2.14 -11.97
C PRO A 123 9.01 -1.28 -11.54
N SER A 124 8.01 -1.88 -10.87
CA SER A 124 6.70 -1.25 -10.64
C SER A 124 6.48 -0.78 -9.20
N VAL A 125 7.48 -0.88 -8.33
CA VAL A 125 7.35 -0.49 -6.92
C VAL A 125 7.71 0.97 -6.65
N LYS A 126 8.09 1.75 -7.68
CA LYS A 126 8.42 3.18 -7.54
C LYS A 126 7.20 4.11 -7.56
N HIS A 127 6.02 3.58 -7.89
CA HIS A 127 4.80 4.35 -8.07
C HIS A 127 3.76 4.09 -6.97
N VAL A 128 4.22 3.69 -5.80
CA VAL A 128 3.39 3.37 -4.63
C VAL A 128 3.82 4.21 -3.44
N ASP A 129 2.92 4.39 -2.48
CA ASP A 129 3.17 5.18 -1.27
C ASP A 129 4.07 4.44 -0.28
N ALA A 130 4.04 3.10 -0.28
CA ALA A 130 4.94 2.30 0.54
C ALA A 130 5.22 0.91 -0.03
N VAL A 131 6.38 0.37 0.34
CA VAL A 131 6.85 -0.97 -0.03
C VAL A 131 7.24 -1.72 1.24
N ILE A 132 6.76 -2.95 1.36
CA ILE A 132 7.16 -3.91 2.39
C ILE A 132 7.97 -5.03 1.73
N ALA A 133 9.11 -5.33 2.34
CA ALA A 133 9.94 -6.49 2.01
C ALA A 133 9.72 -7.56 3.08
N VAL A 134 9.42 -8.81 2.69
CA VAL A 134 9.24 -9.89 3.68
C VAL A 134 10.56 -10.49 4.20
N SER A 135 11.69 -9.97 3.71
CA SER A 135 13.03 -10.36 4.17
C SER A 135 14.03 -9.24 3.95
N ARG A 136 15.12 -9.27 4.72
CA ARG A 136 16.23 -8.32 4.59
C ARG A 136 16.85 -8.34 3.20
N ASP A 137 16.97 -9.52 2.58
CA ASP A 137 17.53 -9.66 1.23
C ASP A 137 16.71 -8.95 0.16
N ILE A 138 15.38 -9.04 0.25
CA ILE A 138 14.48 -8.29 -0.62
C ILE A 138 14.64 -6.79 -0.36
N GLN A 139 14.74 -6.38 0.92
CA GLN A 139 14.95 -4.98 1.29
C GLN A 139 16.27 -4.42 0.74
N THR A 140 17.38 -5.16 0.89
CA THR A 140 18.69 -4.78 0.33
C THR A 140 18.64 -4.68 -1.19
N GLN A 141 17.93 -5.59 -1.86
CA GLN A 141 17.77 -5.54 -3.32
C GLN A 141 16.92 -4.35 -3.79
N LEU A 142 15.88 -3.99 -3.03
CA LEU A 142 15.09 -2.77 -3.27
C LEU A 142 15.92 -1.50 -3.04
N GLN A 143 16.77 -1.49 -2.01
CA GLN A 143 17.68 -0.38 -1.71
C GLN A 143 18.67 -0.14 -2.86
N LYS A 144 19.23 -1.19 -3.47
CA LYS A 144 20.08 -1.08 -4.66
C LYS A 144 19.37 -0.40 -5.85
N GLN A 145 18.03 -0.39 -5.87
CA GLN A 145 17.21 0.26 -6.90
C GLN A 145 16.71 1.66 -6.47
N ALA A 146 17.24 2.19 -5.37
CA ALA A 146 16.80 3.43 -4.71
C ALA A 146 15.31 3.40 -4.33
N VAL A 147 14.82 2.24 -3.86
CA VAL A 147 13.46 2.08 -3.34
C VAL A 147 13.50 1.96 -1.82
N THR A 148 12.92 2.93 -1.13
CA THR A 148 12.70 2.86 0.32
C THR A 148 11.67 1.78 0.64
N SER A 149 11.99 0.90 1.58
CA SER A 149 11.08 -0.18 1.99
C SER A 149 11.23 -0.52 3.48
N THR A 150 10.13 -0.96 4.08
CA THR A 150 10.09 -1.48 5.45
C THR A 150 10.24 -3.00 5.41
N CYS A 151 11.14 -3.57 6.19
CA CYS A 151 11.21 -5.02 6.34
C CYS A 151 10.18 -5.48 7.38
N ILE A 152 9.24 -6.34 6.97
CA ILE A 152 8.32 -7.03 7.87
C ILE A 152 8.44 -8.52 7.57
N GLU A 153 9.21 -9.21 8.39
CA GLU A 153 9.48 -10.64 8.20
C GLU A 153 8.21 -11.47 8.43
N ASN A 154 8.11 -12.59 7.72
CA ASN A 154 6.99 -13.52 7.92
C ASN A 154 7.02 -14.07 9.34
N GLY A 155 5.89 -13.96 10.03
CA GLY A 155 5.69 -14.50 11.36
C GLY A 155 4.81 -15.75 11.34
N ILE A 156 5.18 -16.76 12.11
CA ILE A 156 4.36 -17.97 12.32
C ILE A 156 3.87 -18.04 13.78
N ASP A 157 2.78 -18.78 14.01
CA ASP A 157 2.24 -18.95 15.36
C ASP A 157 3.10 -19.97 16.09
N LEU A 158 3.42 -19.66 17.36
CA LEU A 158 4.08 -20.63 18.23
C LEU A 158 3.22 -21.89 18.32
N PHE A 159 3.87 -23.03 18.16
CA PHE A 159 3.26 -24.32 18.41
C PHE A 159 3.74 -24.84 19.76
N SER A 160 2.93 -25.66 20.41
CA SER A 160 3.35 -26.43 21.57
C SER A 160 3.03 -27.89 21.32
N GLY A 161 3.99 -28.75 21.58
CA GLY A 161 3.87 -30.20 21.44
C GLY A 161 4.87 -30.88 22.35
N ASP A 162 4.48 -32.03 22.89
CA ASP A 162 5.39 -32.87 23.67
C ASP A 162 6.34 -33.60 22.71
N SER A 163 7.63 -33.29 22.79
CA SER A 163 8.66 -33.85 21.92
C SER A 163 8.83 -35.36 22.10
N GLY A 164 8.64 -35.89 23.32
CA GLY A 164 8.73 -37.31 23.61
C GLY A 164 7.60 -38.10 22.97
N ILE A 165 6.36 -37.59 23.08
CA ILE A 165 5.18 -38.21 22.44
C ILE A 165 5.34 -38.17 20.92
N LEU A 166 5.67 -37.02 20.35
CA LEU A 166 5.77 -36.85 18.90
C LEU A 166 6.92 -37.67 18.30
N ARG A 167 8.04 -37.83 19.02
CA ARG A 167 9.12 -38.75 18.63
C ARG A 167 8.65 -40.20 18.61
N ALA A 168 7.98 -40.65 19.66
CA ALA A 168 7.47 -42.02 19.73
C ALA A 168 6.45 -42.30 18.62
N GLU A 169 5.57 -41.34 18.30
CA GLU A 169 4.65 -41.43 17.17
C GLU A 169 5.38 -41.56 15.83
N LEU A 170 6.43 -40.76 15.59
CA LEU A 170 7.22 -40.85 14.36
C LEU A 170 7.87 -42.21 14.19
N ILE A 171 8.46 -42.73 15.26
CA ILE A 171 9.12 -44.05 15.26
C ILE A 171 8.11 -45.14 14.96
N ALA A 172 6.97 -45.15 15.66
CA ALA A 172 5.95 -46.20 15.53
C ALA A 172 5.19 -46.15 14.20
N ASN A 173 4.84 -44.96 13.70
CA ASN A 173 4.02 -44.83 12.49
C ASN A 173 4.80 -45.09 11.20
N TYR A 174 6.12 -44.99 11.24
CA TYR A 174 6.98 -45.05 10.06
C TYR A 174 8.11 -46.09 10.18
N ASP A 175 8.06 -46.96 11.19
CA ASP A 175 9.03 -48.05 11.43
C ASP A 175 10.48 -47.55 11.42
N LEU A 176 10.76 -46.48 12.16
CA LEU A 176 12.10 -45.86 12.20
C LEU A 176 13.00 -46.54 13.23
N THR A 177 14.30 -46.52 13.01
CA THR A 177 15.28 -47.06 13.97
C THR A 177 15.37 -46.18 15.21
N PRO A 178 15.00 -46.63 16.42
CA PRO A 178 14.80 -45.75 17.60
C PRO A 178 16.04 -44.94 18.03
N ASP A 179 17.22 -45.55 17.95
CA ASP A 179 18.49 -44.97 18.41
C ASP A 179 19.17 -44.08 17.35
N TRP A 180 18.64 -44.06 16.12
CA TRP A 180 19.19 -43.23 15.05
C TRP A 180 18.59 -41.82 15.09
N PRO A 181 19.38 -40.78 14.80
CA PRO A 181 18.86 -39.42 14.65
C PRO A 181 17.76 -39.36 13.59
N ILE A 182 16.67 -38.66 13.87
CA ILE A 182 15.54 -38.43 12.97
C ILE A 182 15.74 -37.09 12.26
N LEU A 183 16.15 -37.16 10.99
CA LEU A 183 16.26 -36.00 10.12
C LEU A 183 14.95 -35.79 9.38
N ILE A 184 14.58 -34.53 9.17
CA ILE A 184 13.35 -34.19 8.45
C ILE A 184 13.61 -33.15 7.38
N CYS A 185 12.89 -33.26 6.27
CA CYS A 185 12.80 -32.24 5.24
C CYS A 185 11.32 -31.91 4.99
N ILE A 186 10.95 -30.63 5.06
CA ILE A 186 9.56 -30.18 4.86
C ILE A 186 9.49 -29.19 3.71
N GLY A 187 8.60 -29.44 2.74
CA GLY A 187 8.30 -28.49 1.67
C GLY A 187 7.80 -29.11 0.37
N ARG A 188 7.53 -28.26 -0.62
CA ARG A 188 7.10 -28.70 -1.96
C ARG A 188 8.19 -29.56 -2.62
N LEU A 189 7.82 -30.73 -3.12
CA LEU A 189 8.71 -31.65 -3.83
C LEU A 189 9.02 -31.12 -5.24
N ALA A 190 9.96 -30.18 -5.32
CA ALA A 190 10.38 -29.51 -6.55
C ALA A 190 11.90 -29.55 -6.71
N LYS A 191 12.38 -29.49 -7.95
CA LYS A 191 13.82 -29.55 -8.29
C LYS A 191 14.69 -28.61 -7.47
N VAL A 192 14.19 -27.40 -7.18
CA VAL A 192 14.91 -26.38 -6.40
C VAL A 192 15.23 -26.83 -4.97
N LYS A 193 14.51 -27.80 -4.40
CA LYS A 193 14.73 -28.34 -3.04
C LYS A 193 15.79 -29.44 -2.98
N ALA A 194 16.13 -30.03 -4.13
CA ALA A 194 17.15 -31.08 -4.27
C ALA A 194 17.08 -32.21 -3.21
N TYR A 195 15.87 -32.67 -2.87
CA TYR A 195 15.67 -33.74 -1.88
C TYR A 195 16.31 -35.07 -2.30
N SER A 196 16.42 -35.34 -3.60
CA SER A 196 17.11 -36.53 -4.11
C SER A 196 18.56 -36.64 -3.64
N ASN A 197 19.28 -35.52 -3.53
CA ASN A 197 20.65 -35.49 -3.03
C ASN A 197 20.72 -35.85 -1.55
N VAL A 198 19.78 -35.34 -0.74
CA VAL A 198 19.69 -35.64 0.70
C VAL A 198 19.39 -37.13 0.91
N MET A 199 18.42 -37.68 0.18
CA MET A 199 18.07 -39.10 0.27
C MET A 199 19.27 -39.99 -0.12
N LYS A 200 19.95 -39.70 -1.24
CA LYS A 200 21.17 -40.42 -1.66
C LYS A 200 22.32 -40.31 -0.65
N ALA A 201 22.48 -39.17 0.00
CA ALA A 201 23.49 -38.98 1.03
C ALA A 201 23.19 -39.83 2.28
N CYS A 202 21.92 -39.93 2.67
CA CYS A 202 21.50 -40.64 3.88
C CYS A 202 21.40 -42.17 3.73
N GLN A 203 21.40 -42.71 2.50
CA GLN A 203 21.27 -44.16 2.25
C GLN A 203 22.24 -45.02 3.09
N THR A 204 23.48 -44.55 3.28
CA THR A 204 24.54 -45.31 3.98
C THR A 204 24.85 -44.76 5.38
N LEU A 205 24.03 -43.86 5.93
CA LEU A 205 24.25 -43.25 7.22
C LEU A 205 23.30 -43.85 8.27
N PRO A 206 23.73 -43.95 9.55
CA PRO A 206 22.88 -44.43 10.63
C PRO A 206 21.93 -43.31 11.12
N VAL A 207 21.08 -42.82 10.22
CA VAL A 207 20.09 -41.76 10.46
C VAL A 207 18.76 -42.16 9.85
N ASN A 208 17.65 -41.79 10.48
CA ASN A 208 16.33 -41.83 9.87
C ASN A 208 16.11 -40.54 9.08
N LEU A 209 15.45 -40.61 7.92
CA LEU A 209 15.11 -39.44 7.11
C LEU A 209 13.63 -39.47 6.73
N ILE A 210 12.91 -38.40 7.08
CA ILE A 210 11.51 -38.20 6.70
C ILE A 210 11.41 -37.03 5.73
N ILE A 211 10.78 -37.26 4.58
CA ILE A 211 10.46 -36.22 3.60
C ILE A 211 8.95 -35.95 3.62
N VAL A 212 8.58 -34.72 3.97
CA VAL A 212 7.18 -34.26 4.08
C VAL A 212 6.86 -33.27 2.97
N GLY A 213 5.83 -33.58 2.18
CA GLY A 213 5.31 -32.69 1.14
C GLY A 213 4.79 -33.42 -0.09
N ASP A 214 4.34 -32.63 -1.07
CA ASP A 214 3.95 -33.12 -2.39
C ASP A 214 4.52 -32.20 -3.49
N GLY A 215 4.55 -32.67 -4.72
CA GLY A 215 5.01 -31.91 -5.86
C GLY A 215 5.49 -32.75 -7.03
N PRO A 216 5.93 -32.09 -8.12
CA PRO A 216 6.31 -32.75 -9.37
C PRO A 216 7.38 -33.84 -9.23
N GLU A 217 8.28 -33.71 -8.25
CA GLU A 217 9.38 -34.67 -8.06
C GLU A 217 8.97 -35.93 -7.29
N LYS A 218 7.72 -36.01 -6.76
CA LYS A 218 7.27 -37.13 -5.90
C LYS A 218 7.55 -38.50 -6.49
N LYS A 219 7.21 -38.70 -7.77
CA LYS A 219 7.38 -39.99 -8.44
C LYS A 219 8.86 -40.40 -8.54
N ALA A 220 9.73 -39.45 -8.86
CA ALA A 220 11.17 -39.71 -8.92
C ALA A 220 11.74 -40.00 -7.53
N LEU A 221 11.32 -39.26 -6.50
CA LEU A 221 11.84 -39.42 -5.14
C LEU A 221 11.52 -40.78 -4.50
N LYS A 222 10.43 -41.45 -4.93
CA LYS A 222 10.08 -42.79 -4.45
C LYS A 222 11.18 -43.84 -4.69
N GLU A 223 12.03 -43.65 -5.70
CA GLU A 223 13.11 -44.60 -5.99
C GLU A 223 14.20 -44.63 -4.90
N TYR A 224 14.24 -43.62 -4.03
CA TYR A 224 15.22 -43.49 -2.96
C TYR A 224 14.66 -43.83 -1.58
N GLU A 225 13.41 -44.28 -1.46
CA GLU A 225 12.88 -44.78 -0.19
C GLU A 225 13.62 -46.04 0.26
N SER A 226 13.76 -46.22 1.57
CA SER A 226 14.39 -47.38 2.19
C SER A 226 13.72 -47.69 3.54
N GLU A 227 14.28 -48.61 4.31
CA GLU A 227 13.80 -48.90 5.67
C GLU A 227 13.83 -47.65 6.55
N HIS A 228 14.91 -46.87 6.50
CA HIS A 228 15.11 -45.66 7.29
C HIS A 228 14.87 -44.34 6.55
N ILE A 229 14.45 -44.37 5.28
CA ILE A 229 14.16 -43.17 4.48
C ILE A 229 12.71 -43.23 3.97
N LYS A 230 11.85 -42.32 4.44
CA LYS A 230 10.40 -42.33 4.18
C LYS A 230 9.90 -41.07 3.47
N LEU A 231 9.07 -41.24 2.44
CA LEU A 231 8.36 -40.16 1.76
C LEU A 231 6.87 -40.17 2.16
N ILE A 232 6.48 -39.31 3.10
CA ILE A 232 5.17 -39.42 3.78
C ILE A 232 4.05 -38.55 3.17
N GLY A 233 4.32 -37.90 2.03
CA GLY A 233 3.35 -37.07 1.31
C GLY A 233 3.01 -35.75 2.01
N HIS A 234 1.96 -35.07 1.53
CA HIS A 234 1.48 -33.82 2.12
C HIS A 234 0.82 -34.05 3.48
N GLN A 235 1.14 -33.20 4.46
CA GLN A 235 0.67 -33.29 5.83
C GLN A 235 0.13 -31.93 6.27
N HIS A 236 -1.12 -31.90 6.78
CA HIS A 236 -1.80 -30.65 7.13
C HIS A 236 -1.09 -29.88 8.26
N ASN A 237 -0.53 -30.58 9.25
CA ASN A 237 0.21 -29.99 10.36
C ASN A 237 1.65 -30.51 10.38
N ALA A 238 2.37 -30.34 9.26
CA ALA A 238 3.74 -30.84 9.11
C ALA A 238 4.70 -30.34 10.20
N ARG A 239 4.51 -29.12 10.71
CA ARG A 239 5.32 -28.53 11.78
C ARG A 239 5.37 -29.37 13.06
N ARG A 240 4.33 -30.19 13.35
CA ARG A 240 4.32 -31.05 14.54
C ARG A 240 5.48 -32.05 14.52
N PHE A 241 5.91 -32.49 13.34
CA PHE A 241 6.96 -33.48 13.22
C PHE A 241 8.34 -32.92 13.57
N LEU A 242 8.52 -31.60 13.56
CA LEU A 242 9.77 -30.96 13.98
C LEU A 242 10.07 -31.24 15.45
N TYR A 243 9.04 -31.22 16.30
CA TYR A 243 9.17 -31.49 17.74
C TYR A 243 9.59 -32.93 18.05
N GLY A 244 9.36 -33.86 17.14
CA GLY A 244 9.82 -35.25 17.27
C GLY A 244 11.12 -35.55 16.50
N ALA A 245 11.59 -34.60 15.68
CA ALA A 245 12.79 -34.74 14.87
C ALA A 245 14.02 -34.22 15.61
N ASP A 246 15.18 -34.74 15.25
CA ASP A 246 16.47 -34.33 15.79
C ASP A 246 17.08 -33.15 15.00
N ALA A 247 16.81 -33.04 13.69
CA ALA A 247 17.24 -31.89 12.89
C ALA A 247 16.43 -31.72 11.60
N LEU A 248 16.27 -30.48 11.15
CA LEU A 248 15.77 -30.14 9.82
C LEU A 248 16.95 -30.05 8.83
N VAL A 249 16.80 -30.63 7.64
CA VAL A 249 17.78 -30.50 6.54
C VAL A 249 17.19 -29.70 5.38
N ILE A 250 17.89 -28.64 4.98
CA ILE A 250 17.54 -27.82 3.81
C ILE A 250 18.65 -27.92 2.78
N ASN A 251 18.33 -28.47 1.60
CA ASN A 251 19.29 -28.62 0.51
C ASN A 251 18.92 -27.80 -0.73
N SER A 252 18.21 -26.71 -0.53
CA SER A 252 17.68 -25.88 -1.61
C SER A 252 18.80 -25.19 -2.40
N THR A 253 18.67 -25.12 -3.72
CA THR A 253 19.60 -24.35 -4.57
C THR A 253 19.29 -22.85 -4.56
N ARG A 254 18.03 -22.49 -4.32
CA ARG A 254 17.59 -21.10 -4.18
C ARG A 254 16.36 -21.01 -3.29
N GLU A 255 16.45 -20.25 -2.22
CA GLU A 255 15.36 -20.01 -1.28
C GLU A 255 15.53 -18.66 -0.59
N GLY A 256 14.42 -18.02 -0.21
CA GLY A 256 14.45 -16.85 0.67
C GLY A 256 14.57 -17.29 2.12
N LEU A 257 13.69 -16.76 2.98
CA LEU A 257 13.48 -17.27 4.33
C LEU A 257 12.46 -18.42 4.29
N SER A 258 12.90 -19.64 4.62
CA SER A 258 12.05 -20.83 4.56
C SER A 258 11.10 -20.88 5.76
N LEU A 259 9.80 -21.06 5.55
CA LEU A 259 8.84 -21.19 6.65
C LEU A 259 9.16 -22.42 7.53
N SER A 260 9.58 -23.54 6.93
CA SER A 260 9.96 -24.73 7.70
C SER A 260 11.21 -24.50 8.54
N MET A 261 12.11 -23.60 8.13
CA MET A 261 13.24 -23.18 8.97
C MET A 261 12.75 -22.39 10.18
N ILE A 262 11.85 -21.42 9.99
CA ILE A 262 11.27 -20.67 11.13
C ILE A 262 10.55 -21.64 12.08
N GLU A 263 9.77 -22.58 11.54
CA GLU A 263 9.07 -23.61 12.33
C GLU A 263 10.05 -24.47 13.14
N ALA A 264 11.18 -24.87 12.54
CA ALA A 264 12.19 -25.68 13.20
C ALA A 264 12.89 -24.91 14.32
N LEU A 265 13.31 -23.67 14.05
CA LEU A 265 13.95 -22.82 15.05
C LEU A 265 13.02 -22.50 16.23
N GLN A 266 11.72 -22.33 16.00
CA GLN A 266 10.74 -22.17 17.08
C GLN A 266 10.53 -23.44 17.90
N ALA A 267 10.76 -24.61 17.31
CA ALA A 267 10.66 -25.92 17.93
C ALA A 267 11.98 -26.38 18.60
N ASP A 268 13.00 -25.52 18.67
CA ASP A 268 14.37 -25.87 19.12
C ASP A 268 15.00 -27.02 18.33
N THR A 269 14.54 -27.22 17.08
CA THR A 269 15.05 -28.23 16.17
C THR A 269 16.18 -27.62 15.34
N PRO A 270 17.44 -28.06 15.48
CA PRO A 270 18.56 -27.49 14.75
C PRO A 270 18.40 -27.68 13.23
N VAL A 271 18.96 -26.74 12.46
CA VAL A 271 18.80 -26.67 11.02
C VAL A 271 20.15 -26.79 10.32
N LEU A 272 20.35 -27.84 9.54
CA LEU A 272 21.47 -27.94 8.62
C LEU A 272 21.04 -27.52 7.21
N SER A 273 21.58 -26.42 6.68
CA SER A 273 21.11 -25.82 5.43
C SER A 273 22.22 -25.54 4.42
N THR A 274 21.94 -25.67 3.12
CA THR A 274 22.75 -25.01 2.07
C THR A 274 22.76 -23.50 2.26
N LYS A 275 23.76 -22.82 1.67
CA LYS A 275 23.92 -21.35 1.74
C LYS A 275 22.89 -20.60 0.90
N VAL A 276 21.63 -20.62 1.34
CA VAL A 276 20.53 -19.80 0.82
C VAL A 276 20.36 -18.54 1.66
N SER A 277 19.71 -17.50 1.11
CA SER A 277 19.49 -16.20 1.76
C SER A 277 19.12 -16.28 3.23
N GLY A 278 18.00 -16.94 3.55
CA GLY A 278 17.49 -16.97 4.92
C GLY A 278 18.38 -17.75 5.89
N ALA A 279 19.01 -18.83 5.41
CA ALA A 279 19.94 -19.61 6.23
C ALA A 279 21.19 -18.79 6.54
N ALA A 280 21.75 -18.10 5.54
CA ALA A 280 22.94 -17.27 5.72
C ALA A 280 22.73 -16.06 6.64
N SER A 281 21.48 -15.61 6.83
CA SER A 281 21.15 -14.49 7.71
C SER A 281 20.81 -14.88 9.14
N LEU A 282 20.40 -16.12 9.40
CA LEU A 282 19.93 -16.57 10.72
C LEU A 282 20.80 -17.66 11.35
N LEU A 283 21.44 -18.51 10.55
CA LEU A 283 22.17 -19.67 11.05
C LEU A 283 23.68 -19.37 11.20
N PRO A 284 24.36 -19.99 12.18
CA PRO A 284 25.81 -19.94 12.29
C PRO A 284 26.49 -20.65 11.10
N ASN A 285 27.75 -20.36 10.83
CA ASN A 285 28.48 -20.94 9.69
C ASN A 285 28.57 -22.48 9.77
N GLU A 286 28.60 -23.03 10.97
CA GLU A 286 28.63 -24.46 11.26
C GLU A 286 27.36 -25.19 10.78
N ALA A 287 26.23 -24.48 10.74
CA ALA A 287 24.95 -24.97 10.23
C ALA A 287 24.84 -24.85 8.70
N ILE A 288 25.85 -24.26 8.03
CA ILE A 288 25.86 -24.12 6.58
C ILE A 288 26.60 -25.29 5.92
N ILE A 289 25.91 -25.95 5.00
CA ILE A 289 26.44 -27.02 4.14
C ILE A 289 27.30 -26.40 3.05
N GLN A 290 28.56 -26.86 2.95
CA GLN A 290 29.49 -26.50 1.90
C GLN A 290 29.78 -27.73 1.02
N ALA A 291 28.77 -28.23 0.33
CA ALA A 291 28.85 -29.44 -0.49
C ALA A 291 28.41 -29.17 -1.93
N ASN A 292 29.21 -29.64 -2.89
CA ASN A 292 28.93 -29.59 -4.33
C ASN A 292 28.62 -30.97 -4.92
N SER A 293 28.76 -32.04 -4.11
CA SER A 293 28.48 -33.43 -4.48
C SER A 293 27.65 -34.14 -3.41
N VAL A 294 27.08 -35.31 -3.75
CA VAL A 294 26.35 -36.15 -2.79
C VAL A 294 27.29 -36.72 -1.73
N GLU A 295 28.54 -36.98 -2.10
CA GLU A 295 29.59 -37.50 -1.23
C GLU A 295 30.02 -36.48 -0.17
N GLU A 296 30.18 -35.22 -0.57
CA GLU A 296 30.43 -34.11 0.36
C GLU A 296 29.22 -33.88 1.26
N LEU A 297 28.00 -33.90 0.70
CA LEU A 297 26.77 -33.76 1.49
C LEU A 297 26.63 -34.88 2.54
N ARG A 298 26.96 -36.13 2.17
CA ARG A 298 27.00 -37.26 3.10
C ARG A 298 28.02 -37.03 4.21
N SER A 299 29.20 -36.51 3.87
CA SER A 299 30.25 -36.22 4.85
C SER A 299 29.80 -35.13 5.84
N GLU A 300 29.16 -34.07 5.34
CA GLU A 300 28.58 -32.99 6.15
C GLU A 300 27.48 -33.50 7.10
N ILE A 301 26.51 -34.27 6.58
CA ILE A 301 25.43 -34.86 7.40
C ILE A 301 26.03 -35.81 8.45
N SER A 302 26.97 -36.67 8.07
CA SER A 302 27.64 -37.57 9.02
C SER A 302 28.40 -36.80 10.11
N ALA A 303 29.13 -35.76 9.74
CA ALA A 303 29.93 -34.95 10.66
C ALA A 303 29.08 -34.16 11.66
N LYS A 304 27.92 -33.65 11.22
CA LYS A 304 27.09 -32.72 12.00
C LYS A 304 25.84 -33.35 12.62
N LEU A 305 25.31 -34.41 12.03
CA LEU A 305 24.03 -35.02 12.39
C LEU A 305 24.09 -36.55 12.58
N GLY A 306 25.24 -37.18 12.37
CA GLY A 306 25.35 -38.66 12.38
C GLY A 306 25.14 -39.36 13.72
N ASN A 307 25.00 -38.62 14.83
CA ASN A 307 24.59 -39.15 16.14
C ASN A 307 24.05 -38.03 17.04
N SER A 308 23.45 -38.42 18.17
CA SER A 308 22.79 -37.48 19.10
C SER A 308 23.74 -36.43 19.72
N HIS A 309 25.02 -36.74 19.92
CA HIS A 309 26.00 -35.77 20.42
C HIS A 309 26.29 -34.67 19.40
N LYS A 310 26.40 -35.02 18.12
CA LYS A 310 26.64 -34.06 17.03
C LYS A 310 25.43 -33.14 16.83
N VAL A 311 24.21 -33.70 16.86
CA VAL A 311 22.96 -32.93 16.83
C VAL A 311 22.90 -31.93 17.97
N ARG A 312 23.12 -32.35 19.22
CA ARG A 312 23.13 -31.46 20.38
C ARG A 312 24.17 -30.34 20.26
N ARG A 313 25.35 -30.66 19.70
CA ARG A 313 26.38 -29.65 19.46
C ARG A 313 25.91 -28.60 18.45
N LEU A 314 25.29 -29.03 17.34
CA LEU A 314 24.73 -28.09 16.36
C LEU A 314 23.63 -27.22 16.98
N ALA A 315 22.69 -27.82 17.72
CA ALA A 315 21.64 -27.09 18.43
C ALA A 315 22.20 -26.02 19.37
N SER A 316 23.26 -26.33 20.13
CA SER A 316 23.88 -25.35 21.03
C SER A 316 24.48 -24.12 20.32
N MET A 317 24.85 -24.27 19.04
CA MET A 317 25.35 -23.17 18.20
C MET A 317 24.21 -22.31 17.63
N GLU A 318 22.98 -22.83 17.61
CA GLU A 318 21.79 -22.18 17.04
C GLU A 318 20.89 -21.51 18.09
N ASN A 319 21.29 -21.49 19.37
CA ASN A 319 20.50 -20.90 20.46
C ASN A 319 20.02 -19.46 20.17
N ASP A 320 20.90 -18.61 19.62
CA ASP A 320 20.54 -17.23 19.25
C ASP A 320 19.48 -17.20 18.14
N ALA A 321 19.53 -18.16 17.20
CA ALA A 321 18.56 -18.28 16.12
C ALA A 321 17.21 -18.79 16.64
N PHE A 322 17.21 -19.72 17.61
CA PHE A 322 16.01 -20.18 18.28
C PHE A 322 15.30 -19.03 19.01
N GLU A 323 16.04 -18.28 19.83
CA GLU A 323 15.50 -17.12 20.56
C GLU A 323 15.02 -16.02 19.60
N TYR A 324 15.76 -15.74 18.54
CA TYR A 324 15.32 -14.80 17.50
C TYR A 324 14.01 -15.27 16.85
N ALA A 325 13.89 -16.55 16.48
CA ALA A 325 12.69 -17.06 15.84
C ALA A 325 11.46 -17.03 16.75
N LYS A 326 11.64 -17.31 18.05
CA LYS A 326 10.58 -17.29 19.07
C LYS A 326 10.13 -15.88 19.44
N THR A 327 11.00 -14.89 19.33
CA THR A 327 10.69 -13.51 19.75
C THR A 327 10.40 -12.56 18.58
N GLN A 328 11.07 -12.74 17.45
CA GLN A 328 11.02 -11.83 16.30
C GLN A 328 10.20 -12.38 15.12
N LEU A 329 10.17 -13.70 14.91
CA LEU A 329 9.48 -14.33 13.78
C LEU A 329 8.09 -14.87 14.16
N THR A 330 7.37 -14.13 15.00
CA THR A 330 6.02 -14.50 15.47
C THR A 330 4.93 -13.81 14.66
N SER A 331 3.80 -14.49 14.47
CA SER A 331 2.64 -13.89 13.78
C SER A 331 2.18 -12.60 14.47
N THR A 332 2.12 -12.54 15.80
CA THR A 332 1.73 -11.33 16.55
C THR A 332 2.61 -10.14 16.19
N ARG A 333 3.94 -10.28 16.21
CA ARG A 333 4.84 -9.18 15.89
C ARG A 333 4.71 -8.73 14.44
N MET A 334 4.61 -9.67 13.50
CA MET A 334 4.37 -9.37 12.09
C MET A 334 3.07 -8.56 11.93
N LEU A 335 1.98 -9.00 12.55
CA LEU A 335 0.66 -8.38 12.43
C LEU A 335 0.62 -6.98 13.04
N ASN A 336 1.24 -6.77 14.20
CA ASN A 336 1.41 -5.45 14.80
C ASN A 336 2.19 -4.50 13.88
N ALA A 337 3.28 -4.97 13.26
CA ALA A 337 4.04 -4.15 12.32
C ALA A 337 3.22 -3.76 11.07
N TYR A 338 2.31 -4.62 10.60
CA TYR A 338 1.37 -4.27 9.54
C TYR A 338 0.35 -3.22 10.02
N GLN A 339 -0.15 -3.33 11.24
CA GLN A 339 -1.07 -2.35 11.85
C GLN A 339 -0.42 -0.97 11.92
N ASP A 340 0.79 -0.87 12.47
CA ASP A 340 1.57 0.37 12.52
C ASP A 340 1.80 0.93 11.12
N LYS A 341 2.08 0.04 10.14
CA LYS A 341 2.29 0.49 8.77
C LYS A 341 1.03 1.06 8.14
N TYR A 342 -0.14 0.45 8.35
CA TYR A 342 -1.40 0.98 7.85
C TYR A 342 -1.78 2.31 8.52
N ALA A 343 -1.56 2.42 9.84
CA ALA A 343 -1.77 3.66 10.58
C ALA A 343 -0.91 4.79 10.00
N SER A 344 0.39 4.58 9.80
CA SER A 344 1.31 5.59 9.25
C SER A 344 0.92 6.09 7.85
N LEU A 345 0.20 5.28 7.06
CA LEU A 345 -0.26 5.66 5.72
C LEU A 345 -1.51 6.53 5.76
N THR A 346 -2.31 6.44 6.84
CA THR A 346 -3.62 7.08 6.95
C THR A 346 -3.68 8.20 7.97
N GLU A 347 -2.70 8.30 8.87
CA GLU A 347 -2.48 9.46 9.76
C GLU A 347 -2.15 10.74 8.99
N THR A 348 -1.70 10.62 7.73
CA THR A 348 -1.37 11.75 6.84
C THR A 348 -2.55 12.26 6.01
N GLN A 349 -3.76 11.69 6.18
CA GLN A 349 -4.95 12.23 5.53
C GLN A 349 -5.28 13.60 6.14
N ALA A 350 -5.47 14.60 5.29
CA ALA A 350 -5.79 15.95 5.71
C ALA A 350 -7.10 15.97 6.52
N GLN A 351 -7.22 16.89 7.45
CA GLN A 351 -8.49 17.16 8.14
C GLN A 351 -9.18 18.38 7.53
N PHE A 352 -8.43 19.32 6.95
CA PHE A 352 -8.99 20.44 6.20
C PHE A 352 -8.63 20.36 4.71
N LEU A 353 -9.62 20.58 3.85
CA LEU A 353 -9.45 20.64 2.39
C LEU A 353 -9.63 22.07 1.90
N PHE A 354 -8.61 22.65 1.27
CA PHE A 354 -8.68 23.98 0.68
C PHE A 354 -8.79 23.88 -0.84
N LEU A 355 -9.98 24.16 -1.38
CA LEU A 355 -10.23 24.26 -2.81
C LEU A 355 -10.13 25.73 -3.21
N GLY A 356 -9.11 26.10 -3.99
CA GLY A 356 -9.02 27.48 -4.45
C GLY A 356 -8.09 27.75 -5.62
N ASP A 357 -7.84 29.03 -5.85
CA ASP A 357 -7.03 29.55 -6.95
C ASP A 357 -5.55 29.79 -6.54
N CYS A 358 -4.86 30.67 -7.28
CA CYS A 358 -3.46 31.01 -7.00
C CYS A 358 -3.23 31.62 -5.62
N ASN A 359 -4.21 32.33 -5.05
CA ASN A 359 -4.08 32.89 -3.71
C ASN A 359 -4.23 31.84 -2.61
N THR A 360 -4.72 30.64 -2.94
CA THR A 360 -4.77 29.53 -1.98
C THR A 360 -3.43 28.80 -1.91
N CYS A 361 -2.73 28.63 -3.02
CA CYS A 361 -1.38 28.02 -3.04
C CYS A 361 -0.25 29.02 -2.80
N GLY A 362 -0.48 30.31 -2.99
CA GLY A 362 0.57 31.34 -2.99
C GLY A 362 1.38 31.33 -4.29
N THR A 363 2.31 32.28 -4.40
CA THR A 363 3.25 32.38 -5.52
C THR A 363 4.57 31.70 -5.16
N GLU A 364 5.37 31.30 -6.16
CA GLU A 364 6.71 30.73 -5.93
C GLU A 364 7.68 31.70 -5.22
N GLN A 365 7.37 33.00 -5.21
CA GLN A 365 8.20 34.06 -4.64
C GLN A 365 7.88 34.33 -3.17
N LEU A 366 6.69 33.95 -2.71
CA LEU A 366 6.25 34.13 -1.34
C LEU A 366 6.97 33.14 -0.42
N LYS A 367 7.78 33.67 0.51
CA LYS A 367 8.49 32.87 1.52
C LYS A 367 7.71 32.71 2.83
N ALA A 368 6.71 33.56 3.03
CA ALA A 368 5.80 33.49 4.16
C ALA A 368 4.75 32.40 3.95
N PRO A 369 4.16 31.86 5.02
CA PRO A 369 3.11 30.87 4.87
C PRO A 369 1.83 31.46 4.29
N VAL A 370 1.14 30.67 3.48
CA VAL A 370 -0.17 31.07 2.95
C VAL A 370 -1.26 30.91 4.01
N TYR A 371 -2.38 31.60 3.82
CA TYR A 371 -3.50 31.59 4.77
C TYR A 371 -3.98 30.18 5.13
N ALA A 372 -3.98 29.25 4.16
CA ALA A 372 -4.37 27.86 4.39
C ALA A 372 -3.45 27.17 5.42
N ASP A 373 -2.13 27.39 5.32
CA ASP A 373 -1.14 26.83 6.26
C ASP A 373 -1.27 27.45 7.65
N ILE A 374 -1.61 28.74 7.73
CA ILE A 374 -1.80 29.46 8.99
C ILE A 374 -3.04 28.90 9.71
N VAL A 375 -4.16 28.76 8.99
CA VAL A 375 -5.42 28.20 9.52
C VAL A 375 -5.21 26.76 9.99
N GLY A 376 -4.57 25.92 9.17
CA GLY A 376 -4.28 24.53 9.56
C GLY A 376 -3.44 24.42 10.83
N ARG A 377 -2.39 25.23 10.96
CA ARG A 377 -1.54 25.27 12.15
C ARG A 377 -2.27 25.75 13.40
N HIS A 378 -3.14 26.75 13.27
CA HIS A 378 -3.88 27.30 14.40
C HIS A 378 -4.78 26.24 15.06
N PHE A 379 -5.45 25.40 14.26
CA PHE A 379 -6.33 24.34 14.77
C PHE A 379 -5.62 23.01 15.01
N GLU A 380 -4.29 22.94 14.83
CA GLU A 380 -3.52 21.70 14.87
C GLU A 380 -4.14 20.61 13.97
N ARG A 381 -4.41 20.98 12.72
CA ARG A 381 -5.01 20.10 11.70
C ARG A 381 -4.09 19.95 10.50
N SER A 382 -3.97 18.72 10.01
CA SER A 382 -3.36 18.46 8.71
C SER A 382 -4.22 19.07 7.60
N ILE A 383 -3.60 19.61 6.56
CA ILE A 383 -4.32 20.25 5.46
C ILE A 383 -3.98 19.63 4.11
N GLN A 384 -4.95 19.65 3.20
CA GLN A 384 -4.75 19.43 1.78
C GLN A 384 -5.03 20.75 1.06
N ASN A 385 -3.97 21.41 0.62
CA ASN A 385 -4.05 22.63 -0.17
C ASN A 385 -4.18 22.28 -1.67
N CYS A 386 -5.33 22.56 -2.27
CA CYS A 386 -5.62 22.39 -3.69
C CYS A 386 -5.66 23.73 -4.45
N GLY A 387 -4.93 24.73 -3.97
CA GLY A 387 -4.68 25.96 -4.72
C GLY A 387 -3.91 25.68 -6.01
N LEU A 388 -4.32 26.30 -7.11
CA LEU A 388 -3.63 26.17 -8.39
C LEU A 388 -3.76 27.43 -9.23
N THR A 389 -2.68 27.82 -9.91
CA THR A 389 -2.69 28.94 -10.85
C THR A 389 -3.66 28.68 -12.01
N MET A 390 -4.40 29.73 -12.42
CA MET A 390 -5.41 29.65 -13.50
C MET A 390 -6.57 28.67 -13.25
N SER A 391 -6.74 28.21 -12.01
CA SER A 391 -7.80 27.29 -11.57
C SER A 391 -9.15 28.00 -11.45
N THR A 392 -10.22 27.30 -11.79
CA THR A 392 -11.62 27.76 -11.68
C THR A 392 -12.45 26.77 -10.88
N THR A 393 -13.72 27.07 -10.64
CA THR A 393 -14.66 26.13 -10.01
C THR A 393 -14.82 24.80 -10.78
N ARG A 394 -14.44 24.74 -12.06
CA ARG A 394 -14.39 23.47 -12.81
C ARG A 394 -13.28 22.55 -12.31
N GLU A 395 -12.10 23.09 -12.00
CA GLU A 395 -11.03 22.34 -11.35
C GLU A 395 -11.41 21.94 -9.92
N ALA A 396 -12.17 22.78 -9.20
CA ALA A 396 -12.65 22.47 -7.85
C ALA A 396 -13.40 21.14 -7.79
N LEU A 397 -14.23 20.82 -8.80
CA LEU A 397 -14.94 19.55 -8.89
C LEU A 397 -14.00 18.35 -9.00
N GLU A 398 -12.92 18.47 -9.77
CA GLU A 398 -11.92 17.41 -9.93
C GLU A 398 -11.07 17.27 -8.66
N PHE A 399 -10.67 18.38 -8.04
CA PHE A 399 -9.98 18.35 -6.75
C PHE A 399 -10.85 17.73 -5.66
N PHE A 400 -12.11 18.13 -5.55
CA PHE A 400 -13.05 17.55 -4.61
C PHE A 400 -13.19 16.05 -4.82
N LYS A 401 -13.32 15.59 -6.07
CA LYS A 401 -13.38 14.16 -6.39
C LYS A 401 -12.12 13.40 -5.95
N ASP A 402 -10.94 13.99 -6.09
CA ASP A 402 -9.66 13.32 -5.84
C ASP A 402 -9.19 13.37 -4.38
N TYR A 403 -9.65 14.36 -3.61
CA TYR A 403 -9.13 14.63 -2.27
C TYR A 403 -10.19 14.62 -1.17
N GLU A 404 -11.48 14.55 -1.50
CA GLU A 404 -12.51 14.36 -0.48
C GLU A 404 -12.41 12.96 0.13
N HIS A 405 -12.47 12.89 1.46
CA HIS A 405 -12.56 11.63 2.21
C HIS A 405 -13.21 11.84 3.59
N PRO A 406 -13.66 10.77 4.28
CA PRO A 406 -14.46 10.89 5.50
C PRO A 406 -13.79 11.55 6.71
N LYS A 407 -12.46 11.77 6.68
CA LYS A 407 -11.73 12.47 7.76
C LYS A 407 -11.63 13.99 7.50
N ILE A 408 -12.07 14.49 6.35
CA ILE A 408 -12.19 15.93 6.12
C ILE A 408 -13.30 16.49 7.01
N GLU A 409 -12.91 17.33 7.95
CA GLU A 409 -13.80 18.02 8.87
C GLU A 409 -14.42 19.26 8.20
N ILE A 410 -13.59 20.02 7.47
CA ILE A 410 -13.97 21.30 6.87
C ILE A 410 -13.40 21.45 5.46
N ILE A 411 -14.23 21.91 4.53
CA ILE A 411 -13.83 22.29 3.16
C ILE A 411 -13.88 23.80 3.03
N PHE A 412 -12.76 24.41 2.70
CA PHE A 412 -12.66 25.83 2.37
C PHE A 412 -12.72 26.01 0.86
N ILE A 413 -13.57 26.91 0.37
CA ILE A 413 -13.73 27.17 -1.07
C ILE A 413 -13.46 28.65 -1.36
N GLN A 414 -12.40 28.93 -2.11
CA GLN A 414 -12.05 30.28 -2.56
C GLN A 414 -11.81 30.31 -4.09
N TYR A 415 -12.86 30.66 -4.83
CA TYR A 415 -12.83 30.86 -6.29
C TYR A 415 -13.65 32.08 -6.69
N GLY A 416 -13.45 32.57 -7.91
CA GLY A 416 -14.12 33.76 -8.45
C GLY A 416 -13.16 34.68 -9.20
N LEU A 417 -11.86 34.60 -8.91
CA LEU A 417 -10.85 35.41 -9.57
C LEU A 417 -10.74 35.06 -11.06
N VAL A 418 -10.38 33.81 -11.40
CA VAL A 418 -10.22 33.38 -12.80
C VAL A 418 -11.58 33.13 -13.45
N ASP A 419 -12.56 32.65 -12.68
CA ASP A 419 -13.94 32.44 -13.13
C ASP A 419 -14.54 33.71 -13.75
N SER A 420 -14.29 34.86 -13.12
CA SER A 420 -14.81 36.17 -13.56
C SER A 420 -14.12 36.75 -14.80
N TRP A 421 -13.01 36.17 -15.28
CA TRP A 421 -12.28 36.73 -16.43
C TRP A 421 -13.09 36.65 -17.72
N LEU A 422 -13.09 37.73 -18.51
CA LEU A 422 -13.77 37.72 -19.80
C LEU A 422 -13.03 36.88 -20.84
N THR A 423 -13.77 36.00 -21.52
CA THR A 423 -13.30 35.16 -22.60
C THR A 423 -14.32 35.13 -23.75
N ILE A 424 -13.87 34.69 -24.93
CA ILE A 424 -14.76 34.56 -26.09
C ILE A 424 -15.71 33.39 -25.83
N LYS A 425 -17.03 33.58 -26.05
CA LYS A 425 -18.06 32.58 -25.76
C LYS A 425 -17.80 31.20 -26.37
N ALA A 426 -17.29 31.16 -27.60
CA ALA A 426 -16.99 29.92 -28.32
C ALA A 426 -15.63 29.30 -27.97
N ALA A 427 -14.85 29.89 -27.05
CA ALA A 427 -13.50 29.40 -26.80
C ALA A 427 -13.50 28.18 -25.88
N PRO A 428 -12.88 27.05 -26.30
CA PRO A 428 -12.77 25.88 -25.44
C PRO A 428 -11.95 26.21 -24.19
N TYR A 429 -12.37 25.66 -23.05
CA TYR A 429 -11.59 25.67 -21.81
C TYR A 429 -10.99 24.28 -21.60
N VAL A 430 -9.71 24.25 -21.28
CA VAL A 430 -8.98 23.00 -21.02
C VAL A 430 -8.47 23.09 -19.60
N LEU A 431 -8.92 22.16 -18.76
CA LEU A 431 -8.60 22.15 -17.34
C LEU A 431 -7.09 22.14 -17.09
N TYR A 432 -6.66 22.82 -16.04
CA TYR A 432 -5.28 22.76 -15.54
C TYR A 432 -5.05 21.52 -14.68
N TYR A 433 -6.08 21.05 -13.97
CA TYR A 433 -6.05 19.86 -13.12
C TYR A 433 -7.11 18.82 -13.55
N PRO A 434 -6.83 17.50 -13.45
CA PRO A 434 -5.50 16.89 -13.36
C PRO A 434 -4.61 17.25 -14.57
N ASP A 435 -3.31 17.46 -14.33
CA ASP A 435 -2.38 17.77 -15.43
C ASP A 435 -2.05 16.52 -16.26
N SER A 436 -1.90 16.71 -17.57
CA SER A 436 -1.50 15.63 -18.48
C SER A 436 -0.83 16.19 -19.73
N SER A 437 -0.01 15.37 -20.39
CA SER A 437 0.69 15.73 -21.62
C SER A 437 -0.28 16.18 -22.73
N THR A 438 -1.44 15.55 -22.83
CA THR A 438 -2.51 15.89 -23.79
C THR A 438 -3.15 17.23 -23.45
N ARG A 439 -3.52 17.48 -22.19
CA ARG A 439 -4.09 18.78 -21.76
C ARG A 439 -3.08 19.91 -21.94
N ARG A 440 -1.79 19.70 -21.63
CA ARG A 440 -0.71 20.68 -21.91
C ARG A 440 -0.60 21.04 -23.39
N PHE A 441 -0.75 20.06 -24.27
CA PHE A 441 -0.78 20.30 -25.71
C PHE A 441 -2.02 21.10 -26.13
N LEU A 442 -3.21 20.68 -25.68
CA LEU A 442 -4.47 21.38 -25.99
C LEU A 442 -4.47 22.82 -25.47
N ARG A 443 -3.99 23.09 -24.25
CA ARG A 443 -3.86 24.46 -23.71
C ARG A 443 -2.98 25.35 -24.60
N ARG A 444 -1.86 24.83 -25.12
CA ARG A 444 -0.99 25.56 -26.06
C ARG A 444 -1.73 25.87 -27.37
N TRP A 445 -2.51 24.92 -27.87
CA TRP A 445 -3.32 25.11 -29.07
C TRP A 445 -4.42 26.15 -28.86
N VAL A 446 -5.20 26.04 -27.77
CA VAL A 446 -6.25 27.01 -27.42
C VAL A 446 -5.67 28.41 -27.23
N LYS A 447 -4.49 28.55 -26.61
CA LYS A 447 -3.82 29.85 -26.46
C LYS A 447 -3.49 30.48 -27.82
N LYS A 448 -3.00 29.68 -28.78
CA LYS A 448 -2.78 30.14 -30.16
C LYS A 448 -4.11 30.53 -30.82
N TRP A 449 -5.13 29.67 -30.75
CA TRP A 449 -6.45 29.93 -31.31
C TRP A 449 -7.05 31.24 -30.78
N LYS A 450 -7.06 31.45 -29.46
CA LYS A 450 -7.53 32.70 -28.82
C LYS A 450 -6.72 33.93 -29.27
N LYS A 451 -5.40 33.78 -29.50
CA LYS A 451 -4.54 34.85 -30.01
C LYS A 451 -4.91 35.24 -31.44
N TYR A 452 -5.13 34.27 -32.32
CA TYR A 452 -5.57 34.53 -33.69
C TYR A 452 -7.00 35.08 -33.72
N GLY A 453 -7.94 34.47 -32.99
CA GLY A 453 -9.34 34.89 -32.94
C GLY A 453 -9.55 36.33 -32.48
N ARG A 454 -8.73 36.82 -31.53
CA ARG A 454 -8.75 38.25 -31.15
C ARG A 454 -8.27 39.17 -32.27
N LYS A 455 -7.27 38.78 -33.05
CA LYS A 455 -6.78 39.58 -34.20
C LYS A 455 -7.81 39.72 -35.31
N ILE A 456 -8.57 38.66 -35.58
CA ILE A 456 -9.60 38.65 -36.64
C ILE A 456 -11.00 39.06 -36.14
N GLY A 457 -11.11 39.54 -34.90
CA GLY A 457 -12.38 40.07 -34.38
C GLY A 457 -13.45 39.02 -34.05
N ILE A 458 -13.11 37.74 -33.89
CA ILE A 458 -14.06 36.67 -33.52
C ILE A 458 -14.85 37.00 -32.25
N GLY A 459 -14.26 37.74 -31.31
CA GLY A 459 -14.95 38.20 -30.10
C GLY A 459 -16.18 39.07 -30.38
N LYS A 460 -16.20 39.82 -31.50
CA LYS A 460 -17.38 40.60 -31.93
C LYS A 460 -18.47 39.71 -32.53
N LEU A 461 -18.11 38.56 -33.09
CA LEU A 461 -19.04 37.64 -33.75
C LEU A 461 -19.78 36.74 -32.76
N PHE A 462 -19.09 36.24 -31.73
CA PHE A 462 -19.65 35.29 -30.75
C PHE A 462 -19.95 35.91 -29.38
N GLY A 463 -19.52 37.15 -29.15
CA GLY A 463 -19.62 37.81 -27.86
C GLY A 463 -18.59 37.34 -26.83
N MET A 464 -18.58 38.06 -25.71
CA MET A 464 -17.74 37.79 -24.55
C MET A 464 -18.60 37.27 -23.41
N GLN A 465 -18.03 36.41 -22.57
CA GLN A 465 -18.65 35.91 -21.34
C GLN A 465 -17.56 35.69 -20.28
N ASN A 466 -17.95 35.50 -19.01
CA ASN A 466 -17.00 35.10 -17.98
C ASN A 466 -16.46 33.67 -18.25
N GLN A 467 -15.24 33.40 -17.80
CA GLN A 467 -14.53 32.15 -18.06
C GLN A 467 -15.31 30.93 -17.53
N VAL A 468 -15.99 31.11 -16.40
CA VAL A 468 -17.07 30.26 -15.92
C VAL A 468 -18.30 31.14 -15.71
N PRO A 469 -19.37 31.01 -16.51
CA PRO A 469 -20.61 31.77 -16.31
C PRO A 469 -21.15 31.67 -14.89
N LEU A 470 -21.80 32.73 -14.39
CA LEU A 470 -22.23 32.82 -12.99
C LEU A 470 -23.14 31.67 -12.54
N ASN A 471 -24.04 31.19 -13.40
CA ASN A 471 -24.90 30.05 -13.09
C ASN A 471 -24.09 28.76 -12.94
N GLU A 472 -23.14 28.51 -13.84
CA GLU A 472 -22.24 27.35 -13.77
C GLU A 472 -21.36 27.40 -12.52
N TYR A 473 -20.87 28.59 -12.15
CA TYR A 473 -20.12 28.80 -10.91
C TYR A 473 -20.94 28.40 -9.67
N LYS A 474 -22.20 28.84 -9.59
CA LYS A 474 -23.12 28.45 -8.50
C LYS A 474 -23.34 26.94 -8.47
N GLU A 475 -23.65 26.34 -9.62
CA GLU A 475 -23.88 24.90 -9.75
C GLU A 475 -22.67 24.05 -9.34
N ASN A 476 -21.45 24.48 -9.70
CA ASN A 476 -20.23 23.78 -9.34
C ASN A 476 -20.03 23.76 -7.82
N ILE A 477 -20.16 24.91 -7.16
CA ILE A 477 -20.00 25.01 -5.70
C ILE A 477 -21.13 24.27 -4.98
N GLU A 478 -22.37 24.43 -5.42
CA GLU A 478 -23.53 23.74 -4.87
C GLU A 478 -23.41 22.21 -5.02
N THR A 479 -22.80 21.72 -6.10
CA THR A 479 -22.50 20.30 -6.29
C THR A 479 -21.55 19.77 -5.21
N ILE A 480 -20.52 20.54 -4.84
CA ILE A 480 -19.59 20.18 -3.77
C ILE A 480 -20.33 20.15 -2.43
N ILE A 481 -21.05 21.23 -2.10
CA ILE A 481 -21.84 21.36 -0.88
C ILE A 481 -22.81 20.17 -0.73
N ASN A 482 -23.54 19.81 -1.78
CA ASN A 482 -24.53 18.74 -1.72
C ASN A 482 -23.92 17.34 -1.54
N LYS A 483 -22.68 17.12 -1.99
CA LYS A 483 -22.02 15.81 -1.96
C LYS A 483 -21.22 15.54 -0.69
N THR A 484 -20.66 16.58 -0.07
CA THR A 484 -19.86 16.41 1.16
C THR A 484 -20.73 16.24 2.40
N GLN A 485 -20.22 15.56 3.43
CA GLN A 485 -20.80 15.57 4.78
C GLN A 485 -20.13 16.62 5.69
N SER A 486 -18.99 17.18 5.26
CA SER A 486 -18.19 18.14 6.01
C SER A 486 -18.83 19.52 6.03
N SER A 487 -18.45 20.35 7.01
CA SER A 487 -18.78 21.77 7.02
C SER A 487 -18.07 22.47 5.86
N VAL A 488 -18.72 23.47 5.24
CA VAL A 488 -18.12 24.21 4.13
C VAL A 488 -17.97 25.69 4.48
N VAL A 489 -16.76 26.21 4.34
CA VAL A 489 -16.45 27.63 4.53
C VAL A 489 -16.26 28.25 3.15
N LEU A 490 -17.20 29.08 2.74
CA LEU A 490 -17.13 29.86 1.51
C LEU A 490 -16.35 31.14 1.79
N ILE A 491 -15.32 31.42 1.00
CA ILE A 491 -14.47 32.60 1.17
C ILE A 491 -14.69 33.52 -0.02
N GLU A 492 -15.04 34.78 0.24
CA GLU A 492 -15.13 35.78 -0.81
C GLU A 492 -13.83 35.89 -1.61
N THR A 493 -13.97 36.17 -2.91
CA THR A 493 -12.83 36.56 -3.73
C THR A 493 -12.50 38.02 -3.44
N ALA A 494 -11.25 38.33 -3.08
CA ALA A 494 -10.78 39.69 -2.83
C ALA A 494 -10.74 40.53 -4.15
N PRO A 495 -10.78 41.87 -4.07
CA PRO A 495 -10.71 42.76 -5.24
C PRO A 495 -9.39 42.62 -6.01
N ASN A 496 -9.44 42.74 -7.32
CA ASN A 496 -8.25 42.82 -8.16
C ASN A 496 -7.88 44.29 -8.43
N HIS A 497 -6.58 44.59 -8.61
CA HIS A 497 -6.14 45.93 -9.01
C HIS A 497 -6.64 46.31 -10.42
N ASP A 498 -6.93 45.33 -11.28
CA ASP A 498 -7.69 45.54 -12.51
C ASP A 498 -9.17 45.78 -12.21
N LYS A 499 -9.52 47.07 -12.01
CA LYS A 499 -10.87 47.52 -11.64
C LYS A 499 -11.99 47.02 -12.57
N SER A 500 -11.67 46.71 -13.83
CA SER A 500 -12.66 46.20 -14.79
C SER A 500 -13.26 44.85 -14.37
N ARG A 501 -12.54 44.08 -13.54
CA ARG A 501 -12.96 42.75 -13.07
C ARG A 501 -13.82 42.80 -11.82
N ASN A 502 -13.69 43.87 -11.04
CA ASN A 502 -14.27 43.95 -9.70
C ASN A 502 -15.79 43.94 -9.71
N GLN A 503 -16.45 44.46 -10.75
CA GLN A 503 -17.90 44.34 -10.89
C GLN A 503 -18.34 42.88 -11.03
N ALA A 504 -17.63 42.09 -11.83
CA ALA A 504 -17.89 40.66 -11.95
C ALA A 504 -17.60 39.97 -10.62
N ILE A 505 -16.42 40.17 -10.00
CA ILE A 505 -16.08 39.56 -8.70
C ILE A 505 -17.18 39.82 -7.63
N LYS A 506 -17.69 41.06 -7.54
CA LYS A 506 -18.80 41.39 -6.62
C LYS A 506 -20.05 40.54 -6.89
N ALA A 507 -20.41 40.28 -8.15
CA ALA A 507 -21.53 39.41 -8.50
C ALA A 507 -21.31 37.95 -8.08
N TYR A 508 -20.07 37.45 -8.14
CA TYR A 508 -19.73 36.10 -7.67
C TYR A 508 -19.74 36.01 -6.14
N ASN A 509 -19.31 37.06 -5.43
CA ASN A 509 -19.41 37.12 -3.97
C ASN A 509 -20.88 37.17 -3.49
N VAL A 510 -21.76 37.87 -4.22
CA VAL A 510 -23.22 37.80 -3.97
C VAL A 510 -23.73 36.37 -4.15
N ALA A 511 -23.30 35.67 -5.21
CA ALA A 511 -23.64 34.27 -5.42
C ALA A 511 -23.17 33.35 -4.29
N LEU A 512 -21.96 33.57 -3.75
CA LEU A 512 -21.46 32.84 -2.57
C LEU A 512 -22.32 33.11 -1.34
N ALA A 513 -22.72 34.36 -1.10
CA ALA A 513 -23.56 34.72 0.03
C ALA A 513 -24.95 34.07 -0.04
N GLU A 514 -25.55 34.00 -1.24
CA GLU A 514 -26.81 33.28 -1.47
C GLU A 514 -26.67 31.78 -1.16
N LEU A 515 -25.57 31.15 -1.62
CA LEU A 515 -25.29 29.74 -1.31
C LEU A 515 -25.09 29.51 0.19
N ALA A 516 -24.37 30.42 0.86
CA ALA A 516 -24.14 30.36 2.30
C ALA A 516 -25.46 30.40 3.11
N GLN A 517 -26.41 31.24 2.68
CA GLN A 517 -27.73 31.34 3.30
C GLN A 517 -28.63 30.13 3.00
N LYS A 518 -28.50 29.56 1.80
CA LYS A 518 -29.31 28.42 1.35
C LYS A 518 -28.98 27.12 2.08
N HIS A 519 -27.73 26.93 2.51
CA HIS A 519 -27.24 25.65 3.04
C HIS A 519 -26.77 25.77 4.49
N SER A 520 -27.43 25.07 5.41
CA SER A 520 -27.18 25.19 6.87
C SER A 520 -25.79 24.79 7.34
N LYS A 521 -25.10 23.90 6.60
CA LYS A 521 -23.73 23.46 6.92
C LYS A 521 -22.64 24.38 6.35
N THR A 522 -23.02 25.54 5.85
CA THR A 522 -22.11 26.48 5.19
C THR A 522 -21.98 27.78 5.96
N SER A 523 -20.79 28.36 5.94
CA SER A 523 -20.50 29.69 6.49
C SER A 523 -19.80 30.54 5.44
N LEU A 524 -19.86 31.87 5.59
CA LEU A 524 -19.26 32.82 4.65
C LEU A 524 -18.23 33.70 5.36
N ILE A 525 -17.01 33.72 4.82
CA ILE A 525 -15.97 34.66 5.20
C ILE A 525 -16.00 35.85 4.24
N LYS A 526 -16.37 37.00 4.78
CA LYS A 526 -16.37 38.27 4.03
C LYS A 526 -15.00 38.92 4.13
N CYS A 527 -14.31 39.06 3.01
CA CYS A 527 -13.00 39.70 2.97
C CYS A 527 -12.92 40.84 1.93
N TYR A 528 -13.88 40.98 1.02
CA TYR A 528 -13.79 41.90 -0.10
C TYR A 528 -13.50 43.34 0.35
N ASP A 529 -14.33 43.88 1.25
CA ASP A 529 -14.26 45.28 1.70
C ASP A 529 -12.98 45.56 2.51
N VAL A 530 -12.49 44.56 3.25
CA VAL A 530 -11.26 44.69 4.06
C VAL A 530 -10.04 44.80 3.15
N PHE A 531 -9.99 43.97 2.10
CA PHE A 531 -8.94 44.04 1.08
C PHE A 531 -9.07 45.29 0.21
N GLU A 532 -10.29 45.75 -0.12
CA GLU A 532 -10.51 46.97 -0.94
C GLU A 532 -9.93 48.22 -0.26
N ARG A 533 -10.01 48.31 1.07
CA ARG A 533 -9.46 49.44 1.85
C ARG A 533 -7.93 49.43 1.94
N ASN A 534 -7.29 48.28 1.75
CA ASN A 534 -5.86 48.11 2.03
C ASN A 534 -5.07 47.48 0.87
N MET A 535 -5.48 47.73 -0.37
CA MET A 535 -4.90 47.09 -1.56
C MET A 535 -3.39 47.36 -1.79
N GLN A 536 -2.81 48.40 -1.17
CA GLN A 536 -1.39 48.74 -1.34
C GLN A 536 -0.44 47.83 -0.55
N THR A 537 -0.88 47.30 0.59
CA THR A 537 0.00 46.55 1.52
C THR A 537 -0.29 45.05 1.52
N HIS A 538 -1.45 44.62 1.03
CA HIS A 538 -1.89 43.21 1.08
C HIS A 538 -1.68 42.44 -0.23
N TYR A 539 -0.97 43.04 -1.20
CA TYR A 539 -0.73 42.47 -2.53
C TYR A 539 0.73 42.65 -2.94
N ASP A 540 1.36 41.56 -3.41
CA ASP A 540 2.71 41.61 -4.00
C ASP A 540 2.67 42.06 -5.46
N ASP A 541 1.56 41.75 -6.15
CA ASP A 541 1.29 42.16 -7.52
C ASP A 541 -0.21 42.46 -7.70
N PRO A 542 -0.68 42.88 -8.88
CA PRO A 542 -2.09 43.23 -9.10
C PRO A 542 -3.13 42.16 -8.71
N THR A 543 -2.72 40.91 -8.50
CA THR A 543 -3.59 39.74 -8.29
C THR A 543 -3.25 38.94 -7.03
N HIS A 544 -1.96 38.80 -6.70
CA HIS A 544 -1.50 37.90 -5.63
C HIS A 544 -1.32 38.60 -4.29
N PHE A 545 -1.75 37.95 -3.22
CA PHE A 545 -1.58 38.46 -1.87
C PHE A 545 -0.12 38.52 -1.44
N SER A 546 0.22 39.55 -0.68
CA SER A 546 1.47 39.61 0.07
C SER A 546 1.41 38.73 1.32
N ALA A 547 2.51 38.63 2.06
CA ALA A 547 2.54 37.95 3.36
C ALA A 547 1.49 38.51 4.33
N GLU A 548 1.35 39.84 4.39
CA GLU A 548 0.35 40.55 5.18
C GLU A 548 -1.07 40.26 4.68
N GLY A 549 -1.26 40.15 3.36
CA GLY A 549 -2.53 39.71 2.75
C GLY A 549 -2.97 38.33 3.21
N HIS A 550 -2.07 37.35 3.17
CA HIS A 550 -2.36 36.00 3.64
C HIS A 550 -2.63 35.95 5.15
N GLN A 551 -1.87 36.70 5.95
CA GLN A 551 -2.08 36.81 7.39
C GLN A 551 -3.47 37.41 7.71
N LEU A 552 -3.84 38.50 7.06
CA LEU A 552 -5.14 39.15 7.24
C LEU A 552 -6.30 38.20 6.91
N LEU A 553 -6.22 37.48 5.78
CA LEU A 553 -7.29 36.54 5.41
C LEU A 553 -7.40 35.39 6.41
N ALA A 554 -6.27 34.85 6.88
CA ALA A 554 -6.27 33.84 7.92
C ALA A 554 -6.96 34.36 9.19
N GLU A 555 -6.65 35.57 9.65
CA GLU A 555 -7.30 36.18 10.83
C GLU A 555 -8.82 36.33 10.68
N GLN A 556 -9.32 36.69 9.49
CA GLN A 556 -10.76 36.74 9.24
C GLN A 556 -11.41 35.35 9.32
N ILE A 557 -10.74 34.32 8.77
CA ILE A 557 -11.21 32.93 8.84
C ILE A 557 -11.26 32.47 10.30
N LEU A 558 -10.17 32.62 11.04
CA LEU A 558 -10.07 32.21 12.44
C LEU A 558 -11.15 32.88 13.30
N LYS A 559 -11.33 34.19 13.14
CA LYS A 559 -12.33 34.97 13.89
C LYS A 559 -13.76 34.47 13.68
N GLU A 560 -14.14 34.05 12.47
CA GLU A 560 -15.49 33.52 12.25
C GLU A 560 -15.64 32.07 12.65
N MET A 561 -14.59 31.26 12.50
CA MET A 561 -14.61 29.88 12.95
C MET A 561 -14.72 29.77 14.47
N ASP A 562 -14.00 30.61 15.21
CA ASP A 562 -14.05 30.63 16.68
C ASP A 562 -15.43 31.01 17.25
N LYS A 563 -16.21 31.83 16.54
CA LYS A 563 -17.59 32.15 16.92
C LYS A 563 -18.56 30.98 16.75
N THR A 564 -18.16 29.97 15.97
CA THR A 564 -19.00 28.81 15.65
C THR A 564 -18.66 27.62 16.56
N THR A 565 -17.49 27.63 17.21
CA THR A 565 -17.02 26.63 18.18
C THR A 565 -17.23 27.02 19.66
N ALA A 566 -17.51 28.29 19.95
CA ALA A 566 -17.96 28.79 21.25
C ALA A 566 -19.49 28.74 21.37
#